data_AF-A0A3Q1J563-F1
#
_entry.id   AF-A0A3Q1J563-F1
#
_cell.length_a   1.000
_cell.length_b   1.000
_cell.length_c   1.000
_cell.angle_alpha   90.00
_cell.angle_beta   90.00
_cell.angle_gamma   90.00
#
_symmetry.space_group_name_H-M   'P 1'
#
loop_
_entity.id
_entity.type
_entity.pdbx_description
1 polymer ?
#
loop_
_entity_poly.entity_id
_entity_poly.type
_entity_poly.pdbx_seq_one_letter_code
_entity_poly.pdbx_strand_id
1 'polypeptide(L)'
;MSYKPIAPAPSGSNHTPPGSSVPSPSLPSSSNFRPAFSDFGPPSMGFVQPVKVSQGSTYSELLSVIEEMSREIRPTYAGSKSAMERLKRGIIHARALVRECLAETERSART
;
A
#
# COMPACT_ATOMS: atom_id res chain seq x y z
N MET A 1 -37.34 -25.11 46.29
CA MET A 1 -36.02 -24.57 45.88
C MET A 1 -36.24 -23.67 44.66
N SER A 2 -36.55 -22.40 44.84
CA SER A 2 -35.60 -21.28 45.01
C SER A 2 -34.81 -20.99 43.74
N TYR A 3 -35.33 -20.06 42.94
CA TYR A 3 -34.56 -19.33 41.93
C TYR A 3 -33.55 -18.41 42.62
N LYS A 4 -32.33 -18.34 42.07
CA LYS A 4 -31.36 -17.28 42.34
C LYS A 4 -30.91 -16.69 41.00
N PRO A 5 -31.23 -15.43 40.69
CA PRO A 5 -30.58 -14.71 39.60
C PRO A 5 -29.17 -14.27 40.04
N ILE A 6 -28.18 -14.46 39.18
CA ILE A 6 -26.82 -13.91 39.37
C ILE A 6 -26.74 -12.57 38.65
N ALA A 7 -26.39 -11.53 39.39
CA ALA A 7 -26.20 -10.16 38.89
C ALA A 7 -24.82 -9.98 38.23
N PRO A 8 -24.66 -9.02 37.30
CA PRO A 8 -23.35 -8.65 36.74
C PRO A 8 -22.73 -7.46 37.50
N ALA A 9 -21.39 -7.43 37.63
CA ALA A 9 -20.62 -6.20 37.78
C ALA A 9 -19.14 -6.43 37.36
N PRO A 10 -18.56 -5.58 36.48
CA PRO A 10 -17.13 -5.55 36.17
C PRO A 10 -16.41 -4.41 36.93
N SER A 11 -15.21 -4.66 37.48
CA SER A 11 -14.24 -3.57 37.73
C SER A 11 -12.82 -4.07 38.06
N GLY A 12 -11.85 -3.48 37.37
CA GLY A 12 -10.47 -3.25 37.82
C GLY A 12 -9.47 -4.38 37.57
N SER A 13 -8.19 -4.16 37.27
CA SER A 13 -7.40 -2.94 37.01
C SER A 13 -6.11 -3.41 36.34
N ASN A 14 -5.63 -2.65 35.37
CA ASN A 14 -4.42 -2.92 34.59
C ASN A 14 -3.18 -3.07 35.51
N HIS A 15 -2.46 -4.18 35.37
CA HIS A 15 -1.21 -4.47 36.05
C HIS A 15 -0.04 -3.77 35.33
N THR A 16 0.64 -2.86 36.03
CA THR A 16 1.93 -2.26 35.63
C THR A 16 3.08 -2.97 36.36
N PRO A 17 4.14 -3.43 35.65
CA PRO A 17 5.41 -3.74 36.30
C PRO A 17 6.41 -2.56 36.23
N PRO A 18 7.30 -2.39 37.23
CA PRO A 18 8.18 -1.22 37.37
C PRO A 18 9.63 -1.44 36.87
N GLY A 19 10.22 -0.33 36.40
CA GLY A 19 11.57 0.10 36.75
C GLY A 19 12.76 -0.47 35.98
N SER A 20 13.48 0.39 35.24
CA SER A 20 14.93 0.60 35.39
C SER A 20 15.41 1.80 34.56
N SER A 21 16.23 2.63 35.19
CA SER A 21 16.80 3.90 34.76
C SER A 21 18.10 3.74 33.98
N VAL A 22 18.29 4.51 32.90
CA VAL A 22 19.63 4.88 32.37
C VAL A 22 19.61 6.30 31.76
N PRO A 23 20.66 7.13 31.95
CA PRO A 23 20.74 8.51 31.46
C PRO A 23 21.33 8.60 30.04
N SER A 24 21.01 9.67 29.32
CA SER A 24 21.63 10.05 28.04
C SER A 24 23.10 10.43 28.18
N PRO A 25 23.93 10.15 27.15
CA PRO A 25 25.05 11.00 26.80
C PRO A 25 25.06 11.36 25.31
N SER A 26 25.13 12.64 25.01
CA SER A 26 25.55 13.22 23.73
C SER A 26 27.08 13.21 23.62
N LEU A 27 27.64 12.82 22.46
CA LEU A 27 29.01 13.15 22.05
C LEU A 27 29.16 13.19 20.50
N PRO A 28 30.10 14.00 19.97
CA PRO A 28 30.29 14.35 18.55
C PRO A 28 31.45 13.54 17.89
N SER A 29 31.53 13.50 16.56
CA SER A 29 32.80 13.67 15.83
C SER A 29 32.64 13.58 14.31
N SER A 30 33.21 14.58 13.64
CA SER A 30 33.52 14.66 12.21
C SER A 30 34.29 13.45 11.69
N SER A 31 33.96 13.02 10.47
CA SER A 31 34.98 12.66 9.47
C SER A 31 34.38 12.71 8.07
N ASN A 32 34.77 13.76 7.36
CA ASN A 32 34.85 13.81 5.90
C ASN A 32 35.33 12.46 5.35
N PHE A 33 34.59 11.84 4.44
CA PHE A 33 35.20 11.24 3.25
C PHE A 33 34.17 11.20 2.12
N ARG A 34 34.33 12.14 1.18
CA ARG A 34 33.78 12.06 -0.17
C ARG A 34 34.63 11.09 -0.98
N PRO A 35 34.04 10.17 -1.76
CA PRO A 35 34.64 9.76 -3.01
C PRO A 35 34.24 10.80 -4.07
N ALA A 36 35.27 11.41 -4.65
CA ALA A 36 35.16 12.29 -5.79
C ALA A 36 34.64 11.52 -7.01
N PHE A 37 33.46 11.87 -7.48
CA PHE A 37 33.25 12.15 -8.90
C PHE A 37 32.18 13.26 -8.98
N SER A 38 32.66 14.48 -9.12
CA SER A 38 31.86 15.56 -9.67
C SER A 38 32.62 15.95 -10.91
N ASP A 39 32.18 15.46 -12.08
CA ASP A 39 32.58 16.03 -13.35
C ASP A 39 31.49 15.80 -14.40
N PHE A 40 31.08 16.89 -15.06
CA PHE A 40 30.13 16.98 -16.18
C PHE A 40 28.67 16.64 -15.84
N GLY A 41 27.71 17.54 -15.66
CA GLY A 41 27.48 18.91 -16.16
C GLY A 41 25.95 19.04 -16.37
N PRO A 42 25.31 20.20 -16.24
CA PRO A 42 23.86 20.31 -16.39
C PRO A 42 23.47 20.36 -17.87
N PRO A 43 22.57 19.50 -18.38
CA PRO A 43 21.83 19.84 -19.58
C PRO A 43 20.70 20.78 -19.17
N SER A 44 20.98 22.08 -19.24
CA SER A 44 19.94 23.03 -19.62
C SER A 44 19.53 22.70 -21.07
N MET A 45 18.31 23.10 -21.44
CA MET A 45 17.71 22.98 -22.77
C MET A 45 16.96 21.67 -23.08
N GLY A 46 15.65 21.73 -22.87
CA GLY A 46 14.66 21.26 -23.85
C GLY A 46 14.72 19.79 -24.19
N PHE A 47 14.18 18.94 -23.32
CA PHE A 47 13.64 17.67 -23.78
C PHE A 47 12.12 17.75 -23.69
N VAL A 48 11.51 17.86 -24.87
CA VAL A 48 10.14 17.41 -25.14
C VAL A 48 9.83 16.24 -24.21
N GLN A 49 8.75 16.34 -23.44
CA GLN A 49 8.26 15.16 -22.75
C GLN A 49 8.16 14.05 -23.79
N PRO A 50 8.85 12.91 -23.65
CA PRO A 50 8.33 11.74 -24.31
C PRO A 50 6.97 11.56 -23.67
N VAL A 51 5.92 11.89 -24.42
CA VAL A 51 4.63 11.28 -24.22
C VAL A 51 4.94 9.79 -24.15
N LYS A 52 5.07 9.28 -22.92
CA LYS A 52 5.17 7.85 -22.70
C LYS A 52 3.84 7.36 -23.22
N VAL A 53 3.83 6.90 -24.46
CA VAL A 53 2.71 6.20 -25.04
C VAL A 53 2.49 5.07 -24.05
N SER A 54 1.38 5.17 -23.33
CA SER A 54 1.13 4.52 -22.04
C SER A 54 0.86 3.02 -22.21
N GLN A 55 1.52 2.37 -23.17
CA GLN A 55 1.31 0.98 -23.58
C GLN A 55 1.66 -0.06 -22.49
N GLY A 56 2.06 0.38 -21.30
CA GLY A 56 2.27 -0.46 -20.13
C GLY A 56 1.46 -0.05 -18.90
N SER A 57 0.76 1.09 -18.91
CA SER A 57 0.15 1.60 -17.67
C SER A 57 -1.20 0.94 -17.39
N THR A 58 -2.04 0.77 -18.41
CA THR A 58 -3.39 0.20 -18.30
C THR A 58 -3.35 -1.30 -17.97
N TYR A 59 -2.47 -2.06 -18.63
CA TYR A 59 -2.28 -3.48 -18.34
C TYR A 59 -1.57 -3.72 -16.98
N SER A 60 -0.55 -2.92 -16.65
CA SER A 60 0.12 -3.01 -15.34
C SER A 60 -0.82 -2.69 -14.18
N GLU A 61 -1.66 -1.65 -14.33
CA GLU A 61 -2.67 -1.30 -13.34
C GLU A 61 -3.71 -2.41 -13.16
N LEU A 62 -4.15 -3.03 -14.26
CA LEU A 62 -5.04 -4.19 -14.21
C LEU A 62 -4.42 -5.37 -13.41
N LEU A 63 -3.15 -5.69 -13.66
CA LEU A 63 -2.45 -6.74 -12.91
C LEU A 63 -2.41 -6.43 -11.40
N SER A 64 -2.08 -5.19 -11.04
CA SER A 64 -2.05 -4.74 -9.65
C SER A 64 -3.41 -4.89 -8.95
N VAL A 65 -4.50 -4.50 -9.62
CA VAL A 65 -5.87 -4.67 -9.08
C VAL A 65 -6.21 -6.15 -8.88
N ILE A 66 -5.80 -7.04 -9.80
CA ILE A 66 -6.02 -8.49 -9.68
C ILE A 66 -5.27 -9.06 -8.47
N GLU A 67 -4.02 -8.66 -8.27
CA GLU A 67 -3.23 -9.08 -7.10
C GLU A 67 -3.86 -8.60 -5.79
N GLU A 68 -4.38 -7.38 -5.75
CA GLU A 68 -5.09 -6.84 -4.60
C GLU A 68 -6.38 -7.63 -4.30
N MET A 69 -7.21 -7.87 -5.32
CA MET A 69 -8.42 -8.67 -5.17
C MET A 69 -8.12 -10.07 -4.61
N SER A 70 -7.05 -10.69 -5.08
CA SER A 70 -6.63 -12.03 -4.65
C SER A 70 -6.31 -12.08 -3.14
N ARG A 71 -5.75 -11.01 -2.58
CA ARG A 71 -5.49 -10.88 -1.14
C ARG A 71 -6.77 -10.74 -0.32
N GLU A 72 -7.80 -10.11 -0.87
CA GLU A 72 -9.08 -9.88 -0.18
C GLU A 72 -10.00 -11.12 -0.14
N ILE A 73 -9.71 -12.16 -0.93
CA ILE A 73 -10.55 -13.38 -1.01
C ILE A 73 -10.66 -14.10 0.34
N ARG A 74 -9.53 -14.43 0.96
CA ARG A 74 -9.52 -15.14 2.26
C ARG A 74 -10.26 -14.39 3.37
N PRO A 75 -9.99 -13.09 3.63
CA PRO A 75 -10.72 -12.35 4.66
C PRO A 75 -12.22 -12.16 4.32
N THR A 76 -12.59 -12.14 3.04
CA THR A 76 -14.01 -12.11 2.62
C THR A 76 -14.73 -13.41 3.01
N TYR A 77 -14.10 -14.57 2.79
CA TYR A 77 -14.68 -15.85 3.25
C TYR A 77 -14.75 -15.96 4.77
N ALA A 78 -13.86 -15.29 5.50
CA ALA A 78 -13.94 -15.17 6.95
C ALA A 78 -15.02 -14.19 7.44
N GLY A 79 -15.80 -13.57 6.55
CA GLY A 79 -16.90 -12.68 6.89
C GLY A 79 -16.53 -11.21 7.07
N SER A 80 -15.33 -10.78 6.64
CA SER A 80 -14.93 -9.37 6.72
C SER A 80 -15.72 -8.50 5.75
N LYS A 81 -16.57 -7.61 6.30
CA LYS A 81 -17.39 -6.68 5.51
C LYS A 81 -16.54 -5.71 4.69
N SER A 82 -15.46 -5.18 5.26
CA SER A 82 -14.60 -4.23 4.55
C SER A 82 -13.82 -4.90 3.42
N ALA A 83 -13.36 -6.14 3.61
CA ALA A 83 -12.69 -6.89 2.54
C ALA A 83 -13.66 -7.21 1.40
N MET A 84 -14.91 -7.57 1.74
CA MET A 84 -15.97 -7.78 0.76
C MET A 84 -16.24 -6.52 -0.07
N GLU A 85 -16.30 -5.35 0.56
CA GLU A 85 -16.50 -4.10 -0.17
C GLU A 85 -15.32 -3.76 -1.09
N ARG A 86 -14.08 -3.97 -0.63
CA ARG A 86 -12.88 -3.81 -1.47
C ARG A 86 -12.90 -4.76 -2.65
N LEU A 87 -13.22 -6.03 -2.43
CA LEU A 87 -13.32 -7.03 -3.49
C LEU A 87 -14.37 -6.64 -4.53
N LYS A 88 -15.56 -6.19 -4.11
CA LYS A 88 -16.61 -5.71 -5.03
C LYS A 88 -16.13 -4.52 -5.86
N ARG A 89 -15.47 -3.54 -5.23
CA ARG A 89 -14.92 -2.36 -5.92
C ARG A 89 -13.81 -2.75 -6.90
N GLY A 90 -12.90 -3.62 -6.49
CA GLY A 90 -11.84 -4.16 -7.33
C GLY A 90 -12.38 -4.86 -8.59
N ILE A 91 -13.45 -5.66 -8.46
CA ILE A 91 -14.08 -6.33 -9.61
C ILE A 91 -14.65 -5.33 -10.61
N ILE A 92 -15.35 -4.29 -10.13
CA ILE A 92 -15.92 -3.26 -10.99
C ILE A 92 -14.82 -2.48 -11.69
N HIS A 93 -13.75 -2.12 -10.97
CA HIS A 93 -12.61 -1.39 -11.51
C HIS A 93 -11.85 -2.22 -12.55
N ALA A 94 -11.51 -3.47 -12.24
CA ALA A 94 -10.88 -4.39 -13.18
C ALA A 94 -11.70 -4.54 -14.48
N ARG A 95 -13.03 -4.59 -14.38
CA ARG A 95 -13.91 -4.63 -15.57
C ARG A 95 -13.84 -3.35 -16.42
N ALA A 96 -13.62 -2.19 -15.82
CA ALA A 96 -13.38 -0.96 -16.58
C ALA A 96 -12.01 -1.00 -17.27
N LEU A 97 -10.96 -1.36 -16.52
CA LEU A 97 -9.60 -1.47 -17.03
C LEU A 97 -9.46 -2.48 -18.17
N VAL A 98 -10.16 -3.62 -18.12
CA VAL A 98 -10.17 -4.59 -19.22
C VAL A 98 -10.73 -3.98 -20.51
N ARG A 99 -11.78 -3.15 -20.42
CA ARG A 99 -12.34 -2.49 -21.60
C ARG A 99 -11.35 -1.49 -22.20
N GLU A 100 -10.63 -0.74 -21.37
CA GLU A 100 -9.58 0.16 -21.83
C GLU A 100 -8.38 -0.58 -22.41
N CYS A 101 -7.96 -1.67 -21.77
CA CYS A 101 -6.83 -2.49 -22.23
C CYS A 101 -7.10 -3.13 -23.60
N LEU A 102 -8.35 -3.57 -23.85
CA LEU A 102 -8.76 -4.06 -25.18
C LEU A 102 -8.70 -2.93 -26.22
N ALA A 103 -9.29 -1.77 -25.92
CA ALA A 103 -9.29 -0.63 -26.83
C ALA A 103 -7.87 -0.10 -27.12
N GLU A 104 -6.98 -0.12 -26.12
CA GLU A 104 -5.56 0.23 -26.28
C GLU A 104 -4.82 -0.75 -27.20
N THR A 105 -5.14 -2.04 -27.11
CA THR A 105 -4.56 -3.07 -27.98
C THR A 105 -5.05 -2.90 -29.41
N GLU A 106 -6.34 -2.63 -29.63
CA GLU A 106 -6.90 -2.36 -30.95
C GLU A 106 -6.29 -1.12 -31.62
N ARG A 107 -6.01 -0.07 -30.83
CA ARG A 107 -5.32 1.12 -31.31
C ARG A 107 -3.85 0.84 -31.63
N SER A 108 -3.16 0.07 -30.79
CA SER A 108 -1.75 -0.29 -30.98
C SER A 108 -1.53 -1.19 -32.18
N ALA A 109 -2.50 -2.05 -32.53
CA ALA A 109 -2.45 -2.91 -33.73
C ALA A 109 -2.70 -2.16 -35.06
N ARG A 110 -3.15 -0.89 -35.01
CA ARG A 110 -3.37 -0.04 -36.18
C ARG A 110 -2.19 0.88 -36.52
N THR A 111 -1.16 0.88 -35.67
CA THR A 111 0.11 1.62 -35.86
C THR A 111 1.19 0.67 -36.32
#